data_AF-A0A9Q4FSU8-F1
#
_entry.id   AF-A0A9Q4FSU8-F1
#
_cell.length_a   1.000
_cell.length_b   1.000
_cell.length_c   1.000
_cell.angle_alpha   90.00
_cell.angle_beta   90.00
_cell.angle_gamma   90.00
#
_symmetry.space_group_name_H-M   'P 1'
#
loop_
_entity.id
_entity.type
_entity.pdbx_description
1 polymer ?
#
loop_
_entity_poly.entity_id
_entity_poly.type
_entity_poly.pdbx_seq_one_letter_code
_entity_poly.pdbx_strand_id
1 'polypeptide(L)' 'MGKGQPNVTNNIRTLRFHAGEMTQAALAEQVGVTRQTIVAIEQGRYSPSLEVAFRIAHAFGVPLVEVFQWVPPGPDQA' A
#
# COMPACT_ATOMS: atom_id res chain seq x y z
N MET A 1 4.40 12.81 20.59
CA MET A 1 5.08 11.54 20.23
C MET A 1 4.51 11.08 18.91
N GLY A 2 5.22 11.31 17.81
CA GLY A 2 4.76 10.88 16.49
C GLY A 2 4.74 9.36 16.45
N LYS A 3 3.63 8.75 16.02
CA LYS A 3 3.57 7.31 15.79
C LYS A 3 4.73 6.95 14.86
N GLY A 4 5.59 6.01 15.29
CA GLY A 4 6.72 5.55 14.46
C GLY A 4 6.22 5.19 13.06
N GLN A 5 7.04 5.44 12.04
CA GLN A 5 6.69 5.08 10.67
C GLN A 5 6.25 3.62 10.63
N PRO A 6 5.16 3.30 9.91
CA PRO A 6 4.70 1.92 9.83
C PRO A 6 5.81 1.05 9.25
N ASN A 7 6.09 -0.06 9.92
CA ASN A 7 7.01 -1.12 9.48
C ASN A 7 6.45 -1.94 8.29
N VAL A 8 5.59 -1.33 7.48
CA VAL A 8 4.94 -1.97 6.33
C VAL A 8 5.34 -1.21 5.08
N THR A 9 6.06 -1.88 4.20
CA THR A 9 6.39 -1.40 2.85
C THR A 9 5.35 -1.88 1.85
N ASN A 10 5.34 -1.28 0.66
CA ASN A 10 4.42 -1.68 -0.40
C ASN A 10 5.05 -1.57 -1.79
N ASN A 11 4.53 -2.35 -2.74
CA ASN A 11 4.92 -2.35 -4.16
C ASN A 11 3.88 -1.70 -5.07
N ILE A 12 2.95 -0.90 -4.53
CA ILE A 12 1.78 -0.38 -5.26
C ILE A 12 2.19 0.38 -6.52
N ARG A 13 3.23 1.21 -6.43
CA ARG A 13 3.72 1.98 -7.60
C ARG A 13 4.13 1.06 -8.76
N THR A 14 4.88 0.02 -8.45
CA THR A 14 5.36 -0.98 -9.42
C THR A 14 4.19 -1.77 -10.00
N LEU A 15 3.26 -2.22 -9.16
CA LEU A 15 2.06 -2.93 -9.59
C LEU A 15 1.17 -2.07 -10.49
N ARG A 16 0.99 -0.77 -10.16
CA ARG A 16 0.29 0.19 -11.03
C ARG A 16 0.96 0.34 -12.39
N PHE A 17 2.29 0.39 -12.44
CA PHE A 17 3.03 0.46 -13.70
C PHE A 17 2.78 -0.78 -14.57
N HIS A 18 2.87 -1.98 -14.00
CA HIS A 18 2.60 -3.23 -14.71
C HIS A 18 1.12 -3.40 -15.11
N ALA A 19 0.20 -2.76 -14.39
CA ALA A 19 -1.22 -2.71 -14.71
C ALA A 19 -1.57 -1.63 -15.75
N GLY A 20 -0.69 -1.39 -16.74
CA GLY A 20 -0.92 -0.41 -17.82
C GLY A 20 -0.82 1.05 -17.37
N GLU A 21 0.17 1.36 -16.53
CA GLU A 21 0.36 2.71 -15.95
C GLU A 21 -0.87 3.25 -15.22
N MET A 22 -1.58 2.36 -14.52
CA MET A 22 -2.79 2.68 -13.77
C MET A 22 -2.56 3.88 -12.85
N THR A 23 -3.41 4.90 -12.98
CA THR A 23 -3.31 6.09 -12.13
C THR A 23 -3.72 5.79 -10.69
N GLN A 24 -3.26 6.61 -9.75
CA GLN A 24 -3.69 6.49 -8.35
C GLN A 24 -5.19 6.73 -8.18
N ALA A 25 -5.80 7.55 -9.04
CA ALA A 25 -7.24 7.80 -9.03
C ALA A 25 -8.02 6.55 -9.46
N ALA A 26 -7.57 5.88 -10.53
CA ALA A 26 -8.18 4.64 -11.00
C ALA A 26 -8.09 3.52 -9.96
N LEU A 27 -6.94 3.34 -9.32
CA LEU A 27 -6.80 2.38 -8.22
C LEU A 27 -7.72 2.74 -7.04
N ALA A 28 -7.81 4.03 -6.70
CA ALA A 28 -8.65 4.49 -5.60
C ALA A 28 -10.14 4.20 -5.86
N GLU A 29 -10.60 4.37 -7.10
CA GLU A 29 -11.96 4.04 -7.53
C GLU A 29 -12.24 2.53 -7.39
N GLN A 30 -11.34 1.67 -7.89
CA GLN A 30 -11.47 0.21 -7.76
C GLN A 30 -11.47 -0.25 -6.29
N VAL A 31 -10.63 0.37 -5.47
CA VAL A 31 -10.47 0.06 -4.04
C VAL A 31 -11.53 0.76 -3.18
N GLY A 32 -12.36 1.65 -3.74
CA GLY A 32 -13.40 2.39 -3.01
C GLY A 32 -12.87 3.28 -1.90
N VAL A 33 -11.73 3.95 -2.13
CA VAL A 33 -11.12 4.91 -1.21
C VAL A 33 -10.83 6.22 -1.95
N THR A 34 -10.36 7.24 -1.24
CA THR A 34 -9.94 8.49 -1.89
C THR A 34 -8.59 8.31 -2.57
N ARG A 35 -8.31 9.11 -3.61
CA ARG A 35 -6.98 9.19 -4.22
C ARG A 35 -5.91 9.54 -3.18
N GLN A 36 -6.20 10.44 -2.23
CA GLN A 36 -5.28 10.80 -1.15
C GLN A 36 -4.94 9.59 -0.26
N THR A 37 -5.89 8.68 -0.03
CA THR A 37 -5.66 7.42 0.69
C THR A 37 -4.62 6.57 -0.05
N ILE A 38 -4.80 6.35 -1.35
CA ILE A 38 -3.81 5.60 -2.18
C ILE A 38 -2.44 6.29 -2.17
N VAL A 39 -2.39 7.61 -2.31
CA VAL A 39 -1.13 8.38 -2.25
C VAL A 39 -0.42 8.18 -0.92
N ALA A 40 -1.14 8.22 0.21
CA ALA A 40 -0.56 8.05 1.54
C ALA A 40 -0.04 6.64 1.79
N ILE A 41 -0.77 5.62 1.31
CA ILE A 41 -0.35 4.21 1.38
C ILE A 41 0.90 4.01 0.53
N GLU A 42 0.87 4.41 -0.74
CA GLU A 42 1.97 4.24 -1.69
C GLU A 42 3.27 4.88 -1.18
N GLN A 43 3.16 6.04 -0.52
CA GLN A 43 4.30 6.75 0.07
C GLN A 43 4.72 6.21 1.46
N GLY A 44 4.11 5.13 1.95
CA GLY A 44 4.45 4.51 3.24
C GLY A 44 4.12 5.38 4.46
N ARG A 45 3.33 6.44 4.29
CA ARG A 45 2.95 7.34 5.41
C ARG A 45 1.81 6.79 6.26
N TYR A 46 1.12 5.77 5.76
CA TYR A 46 -0.05 5.20 6.39
C TYR A 46 -0.13 3.71 6.05
N SER A 47 -0.28 2.88 7.09
CA SER A 47 -0.62 1.46 6.91
C SER A 47 -2.12 1.34 6.64
N PRO A 48 -2.54 0.69 5.54
CA PRO A 48 -3.96 0.51 5.25
C PRO A 48 -4.65 -0.35 6.30
N SER A 49 -5.99 -0.26 6.36
CA SER A 49 -6.77 -1.32 7.02
C SER A 49 -6.57 -2.65 6.28
N LEU A 50 -6.78 -3.77 6.96
CA LEU A 50 -6.66 -5.10 6.36
C LEU A 50 -7.58 -5.24 5.14
N GLU A 51 -8.80 -4.73 5.22
CA GLU A 51 -9.76 -4.74 4.10
C GLU A 51 -9.22 -3.96 2.88
N VAL A 52 -8.73 -2.74 3.08
CA VAL A 52 -8.15 -1.93 1.99
C VAL A 52 -6.94 -2.64 1.38
N ALA A 53 -6.11 -3.29 2.20
CA ALA A 53 -4.96 -4.05 1.73
C ALA A 53 -5.37 -5.22 0.82
N PHE A 54 -6.40 -5.99 1.20
CA PHE A 54 -6.96 -7.07 0.37
C PHE A 54 -7.60 -6.54 -0.92
N ARG A 55 -8.32 -5.42 -0.86
CA ARG A 55 -8.94 -4.82 -2.05
C ARG A 55 -7.88 -4.36 -3.06
N ILE A 56 -6.76 -3.79 -2.58
CA ILE A 56 -5.62 -3.43 -3.44
C ILE A 56 -5.02 -4.69 -4.09
N ALA A 57 -4.79 -5.76 -3.31
CA ALA A 57 -4.27 -7.03 -3.84
C ALA A 57 -5.19 -7.63 -4.91
N HIS A 58 -6.50 -7.61 -4.66
CA HIS A 58 -7.50 -8.06 -5.63
C HIS A 58 -7.54 -7.18 -6.88
N ALA A 59 -7.40 -5.86 -6.76
CA ALA A 59 -7.36 -4.94 -7.91
C ALA A 59 -6.19 -5.25 -8.87
N PHE A 60 -5.08 -5.76 -8.34
CA PHE A 60 -3.93 -6.19 -9.14
C PHE A 60 -3.93 -7.68 -9.49
N GLY A 61 -4.81 -8.49 -8.90
CA GLY A 61 -4.85 -9.94 -9.10
C GLY A 61 -3.65 -10.68 -8.52
N VAL A 62 -3.01 -10.15 -7.47
CA VAL A 62 -1.81 -10.73 -6.86
C VAL A 62 -2.04 -11.06 -5.37
N PRO A 63 -1.24 -11.97 -4.77
CA PRO A 63 -1.25 -12.20 -3.33
C PRO A 63 -0.97 -10.94 -2.52
N LEU A 64 -1.56 -10.83 -1.33
CA LEU A 64 -1.35 -9.70 -0.41
C LEU A 64 0.14 -9.42 -0.12
N VAL A 65 0.93 -10.50 0.02
CA VAL A 65 2.38 -10.43 0.32
C VAL A 65 3.22 -9.88 -0.83
N GLU A 66 2.70 -9.88 -2.07
CA GLU A 66 3.34 -9.20 -3.20
C GLU A 66 3.09 -7.69 -3.15
N VAL A 67 1.94 -7.27 -2.61
CA VAL A 67 1.60 -5.86 -2.44
C VAL A 67 2.27 -5.25 -1.21
N PHE A 68 2.23 -5.92 -0.07
CA PHE A 68 2.70 -5.40 1.22
C PHE A 68 3.67 -6.35 1.91
N GLN A 69 4.73 -5.79 2.52
CA GLN A 69 5.71 -6.56 3.30
C GLN A 69 5.91 -5.89 4.64
N TRP A 70 6.02 -6.70 5.69
CA TRP A 70 6.39 -6.21 7.00
C TRP A 70 7.91 -6.33 7.17
N VAL A 71 8.55 -5.23 7.55
CA VAL A 71 9.99 -5.17 7.83
C VAL A 71 10.15 -5.00 9.34
N PRO A 72 10.73 -5.97 10.06
CA PRO A 72 10.99 -5.81 11.48
C PRO A 72 11.84 -4.56 11.73
N PRO A 73 11.56 -3.80 12.81
CA PRO A 73 12.44 -2.70 13.19
C PRO A 73 13.84 -3.25 13.43
N GLY A 74 14.86 -2.53 12.95
CA GLY A 74 16.26 -2.94 13.14
C GLY A 74 16.65 -3.01 14.62
N PRO A 75 17.77 -3.70 14.95
CA PRO A 75 18.21 -3.92 16.34
C PRO A 75 18.40 -2.63 17.16
N ASP A 76 18.62 -1.48 16.49
CA ASP A 76 18.79 -0.17 17.14
C ASP A 76 17.48 0.60 17.39
N GLN A 77 16.32 0.01 17.08
CA GLN A 77 14.99 0.65 17.23
C GLN A 77 14.05 -0.10 18.20
N ALA A 78 14.57 -1.04 18.98
CA ALA A 78 13.83 -1.84 19.96
C ALA A 78 13.88 -1.25 21.38
#